data_AF-A0A8H7RJ91-F1
#
_entry.id   AF-A0A8H7RJ91-F1
#
_cell.length_a   1.000
_cell.length_b   1.000
_cell.length_c   1.000
_cell.angle_alpha   90.00
_cell.angle_beta   90.00
_cell.angle_gamma   90.00
#
_symmetry.space_group_name_H-M   'P 1'
#
loop_
_entity.id
_entity.type
_entity.pdbx_description
1 polymer ?
#
loop_
_entity_poly.entity_id
_entity_poly.type
_entity_poly.pdbx_seq_one_letter_code
_entity_poly.pdbx_strand_id
1 'polypeptide(L)'
;MLSSQENAWCVYTALFLFFSIILTCRCRNNILLIPFAIFGMLMTIGNICLLAAHYGETNVSVNWISKSLVLSLLPAASVLVFFGIMEAQLIFIRHITTAIHNRDHWGSLYLREPEKKKPAGNNKKKSRPWTYYTSLVSLAVYTLVAICSVILLTISSSITEKKFGAAICVTLMFLVACFNTLIVISYTRSTKHVRLIRRNRDDMLFLKVTPILFSICMAGMTVLSWIYCFNDPMTTSITLWIVLESFIVYLPLIAILIMCIYTGKIKKMGRQYRIETDQRSFNDQYSYKTVNDIESVTKKISQEESNKLACPPPPAYQPASKTSPLASYA
;
A
#
# COMPACT_ATOMS: atom_id res chain seq x y z
N MET A 1 -30.24 36.42 -3.40
CA MET A 1 -28.77 36.46 -3.16
C MET A 1 -28.45 35.22 -2.33
N LEU A 2 -27.54 34.36 -2.80
CA LEU A 2 -27.20 33.12 -2.07
C LEU A 2 -26.58 33.48 -0.71
N SER A 3 -26.97 32.74 0.33
CA SER A 3 -26.35 32.80 1.65
C SER A 3 -24.90 32.29 1.59
N SER A 4 -24.09 32.70 2.57
CA SER A 4 -22.67 32.27 2.66
C SER A 4 -22.52 30.75 2.71
N GLN A 5 -23.50 30.04 3.27
CA GLN A 5 -23.50 28.58 3.39
C GLN A 5 -23.77 27.89 2.05
N GLU A 6 -24.75 28.38 1.28
CA GLU A 6 -25.04 27.85 -0.05
C GLU A 6 -23.87 28.10 -1.01
N ASN A 7 -23.25 29.29 -0.93
CA ASN A 7 -22.04 29.58 -1.69
C ASN A 7 -20.91 28.60 -1.37
N ALA A 8 -20.71 28.26 -0.10
CA ALA A 8 -19.70 27.28 0.30
C ALA A 8 -20.00 25.89 -0.28
N TRP A 9 -21.24 25.41 -0.18
CA TRP A 9 -21.63 24.12 -0.77
C TRP A 9 -21.45 24.08 -2.28
N CYS A 10 -21.80 25.14 -3.00
CA CYS A 10 -21.56 25.27 -4.44
C CYS A 10 -20.07 25.17 -4.78
N VAL A 11 -19.22 25.89 -4.04
CA VAL A 11 -17.76 25.85 -4.24
C VAL A 11 -17.19 24.46 -3.95
N TYR A 12 -17.58 23.81 -2.86
CA TYR A 12 -17.15 22.45 -2.56
C TYR A 12 -17.60 21.46 -3.63
N THR A 13 -18.85 21.56 -4.10
CA THR A 13 -19.38 20.74 -5.19
C THR A 13 -18.52 20.88 -6.44
N ALA A 14 -18.24 22.11 -6.86
CA ALA A 14 -17.42 22.37 -8.05
C ALA A 14 -16.01 21.79 -7.92
N LEU A 15 -15.36 21.96 -6.76
CA LEU A 15 -14.02 21.44 -6.50
C LEU A 15 -13.99 19.91 -6.51
N PHE A 16 -14.88 19.25 -5.74
CA PHE A 16 -14.92 17.79 -5.67
C PHE A 16 -15.32 17.15 -7.01
N LEU A 17 -16.24 17.77 -7.76
CA LEU A 17 -16.60 17.34 -9.09
C LEU A 17 -15.41 17.43 -10.06
N PHE A 18 -14.72 18.58 -10.06
CA PHE A 18 -13.54 18.79 -10.90
C PHE A 18 -12.46 17.73 -10.64
N PHE A 19 -12.09 17.51 -9.38
CA PHE A 19 -11.11 16.49 -9.02
C PHE A 19 -11.59 15.07 -9.33
N SER A 20 -12.88 14.79 -9.11
CA SER A 20 -13.44 13.48 -9.40
C SER A 20 -13.44 13.15 -10.89
N ILE A 21 -13.77 14.11 -11.76
CA ILE A 21 -13.68 13.96 -13.22
C ILE A 21 -12.25 13.63 -13.63
N ILE A 22 -11.26 14.42 -13.17
CA ILE A 22 -9.85 14.20 -13.49
C ILE A 22 -9.39 12.82 -13.02
N LEU A 23 -9.72 12.44 -11.78
CA LEU A 23 -9.35 11.14 -11.24
C LEU A 23 -10.02 10.00 -12.02
N THR A 24 -11.29 10.14 -12.40
CA THR A 24 -12.03 9.15 -13.19
C THR A 24 -11.39 8.94 -14.56
N CYS A 25 -11.02 10.02 -15.26
CA CYS A 25 -10.26 9.90 -16.51
C CYS A 25 -8.93 9.15 -16.32
N ARG A 26 -8.26 9.36 -15.19
CA ARG A 26 -7.01 8.67 -14.84
C ARG A 26 -7.20 7.24 -14.37
N CYS A 27 -8.37 6.85 -13.87
CA CYS A 27 -8.68 5.48 -13.43
C CYS A 27 -8.48 4.45 -14.54
N ARG A 28 -8.72 4.81 -15.81
CA ARG A 28 -8.41 3.96 -16.98
C ARG A 28 -6.96 3.46 -16.95
N ASN A 29 -6.05 4.33 -16.52
CA ASN A 29 -4.63 4.05 -16.44
C ASN A 29 -4.14 3.68 -15.05
N ASN A 30 -4.87 3.98 -13.97
CA ASN A 30 -4.50 3.64 -12.59
C ASN A 30 -5.72 3.26 -11.72
N ILE A 31 -5.96 1.95 -11.57
CA ILE A 31 -7.11 1.38 -10.84
C ILE A 31 -7.10 1.79 -9.34
N LEU A 32 -5.92 2.08 -8.78
CA LEU A 32 -5.77 2.47 -7.37
C LEU A 32 -6.35 3.85 -7.05
N LEU A 33 -6.74 4.62 -8.07
CA LEU A 33 -7.39 5.91 -7.90
C LEU A 33 -8.91 5.79 -7.74
N ILE A 34 -9.49 4.60 -7.99
CA ILE A 34 -10.94 4.39 -7.94
C ILE A 34 -11.55 4.78 -6.58
N PRO A 35 -10.98 4.39 -5.42
CA PRO A 35 -11.56 4.79 -4.13
C PRO A 35 -11.62 6.31 -3.94
N PHE A 36 -10.58 7.03 -4.41
CA PHE A 36 -10.54 8.50 -4.34
C PHE A 36 -11.49 9.18 -5.32
N ALA A 37 -11.68 8.60 -6.52
CA ALA A 37 -12.65 9.10 -7.50
C ALA A 37 -14.09 8.94 -6.99
N ILE A 38 -14.42 7.76 -6.44
CA ILE A 38 -15.73 7.47 -5.82
C ILE A 38 -15.96 8.39 -4.62
N PHE A 39 -14.95 8.60 -3.78
CA PHE A 39 -15.02 9.56 -2.68
C PHE A 39 -15.38 10.97 -3.19
N GLY A 40 -14.70 11.47 -4.22
CA GLY A 40 -15.02 12.77 -4.81
C GLY A 40 -16.44 12.86 -5.36
N MET A 41 -16.94 11.79 -6.02
CA MET A 41 -18.34 11.74 -6.49
C MET A 41 -19.32 11.78 -5.32
N LEU A 42 -19.08 11.00 -4.25
CA LEU A 42 -19.93 10.98 -3.06
C LEU A 42 -19.99 12.35 -2.37
N MET A 43 -18.86 13.03 -2.24
CA MET A 43 -18.83 14.39 -1.68
C MET A 43 -19.59 15.39 -2.55
N THR A 44 -19.50 15.25 -3.88
CA THR A 44 -20.26 16.08 -4.82
C THR A 44 -21.75 15.86 -4.67
N ILE A 45 -22.20 14.60 -4.70
CA ILE A 45 -23.61 14.22 -4.53
C ILE A 45 -24.12 14.68 -3.16
N GLY A 46 -23.35 14.48 -2.10
CA GLY A 46 -23.70 14.93 -0.76
C GLY A 46 -23.96 16.44 -0.68
N ASN A 47 -23.11 17.26 -1.31
CA ASN A 47 -23.31 18.72 -1.33
C ASN A 47 -24.55 19.13 -2.14
N ILE A 48 -24.82 18.45 -3.26
CA ILE A 48 -26.03 18.68 -4.06
C ILE A 48 -27.29 18.31 -3.26
N CYS A 49 -27.27 17.18 -2.55
CA CYS A 49 -28.38 16.77 -1.68
C CYS A 49 -28.63 17.79 -0.55
N LEU A 50 -27.59 18.38 0.04
CA LEU A 50 -27.76 19.44 1.03
C LEU A 50 -28.42 20.69 0.43
N LEU A 51 -28.00 21.07 -0.77
CA LEU A 51 -28.56 22.22 -1.47
C LEU A 51 -30.05 21.99 -1.82
N ALA A 52 -30.39 20.82 -2.36
CA ALA A 52 -31.77 20.44 -2.67
C ALA A 52 -32.67 20.37 -1.42
N ALA A 53 -32.14 19.83 -0.30
CA ALA A 53 -32.84 19.80 0.97
C ALA A 53 -33.11 21.21 1.53
N HIS A 54 -32.18 22.15 1.33
CA HIS A 54 -32.35 23.53 1.78
C HIS A 54 -33.48 24.26 1.04
N TYR A 55 -33.67 23.99 -0.25
CA TYR A 55 -34.75 24.57 -1.06
C TYR A 55 -36.10 23.84 -0.93
N GLY A 56 -36.21 22.86 -0.03
CA GLY A 56 -37.47 22.13 0.20
C GLY A 56 -37.82 21.13 -0.90
N GLU A 57 -36.89 20.79 -1.79
CA GLU A 57 -37.09 19.78 -2.84
C GLU A 57 -37.04 18.34 -2.28
N THR A 58 -36.67 18.16 -1.01
CA THR A 58 -36.62 16.85 -0.35
C THR A 58 -37.32 16.88 1.02
N ASN A 59 -38.00 15.79 1.39
CA ASN A 59 -38.69 15.62 2.67
C ASN A 59 -37.76 15.43 3.89
N VAL A 60 -36.47 15.82 3.78
CA VAL A 60 -35.48 15.62 4.83
C VAL A 60 -35.44 16.85 5.73
N SER A 61 -35.86 16.71 6.98
CA SER A 61 -35.81 17.80 7.96
C SER A 61 -34.35 18.23 8.23
N VAL A 62 -34.11 19.54 8.14
CA VAL A 62 -32.76 20.12 8.23
C VAL A 62 -32.37 20.33 9.70
N ASN A 63 -31.83 19.30 10.34
CA ASN A 63 -31.04 19.45 11.56
C ASN A 63 -29.65 20.05 11.26
N TRP A 64 -28.98 20.62 12.25
CA TRP A 64 -27.61 21.14 12.06
C TRP A 64 -26.60 20.07 11.62
N ILE A 65 -26.82 18.81 11.97
CA ILE A 65 -26.07 17.65 11.46
C ILE A 65 -26.25 17.49 9.94
N SER A 66 -27.45 17.79 9.41
CA SER A 66 -27.71 17.84 7.97
C SER A 66 -27.34 19.19 7.34
N LYS A 67 -26.61 20.08 8.03
CA LYS A 67 -26.03 21.30 7.45
C LYS A 67 -24.52 21.21 7.22
N SER A 68 -23.84 20.24 7.83
CA SER A 68 -22.41 19.97 7.62
C SER A 68 -22.21 18.53 7.16
N LEU A 69 -21.67 18.36 5.96
CA LEU A 69 -21.31 17.03 5.44
C LEU A 69 -20.20 16.39 6.25
N VAL A 70 -19.35 17.21 6.86
CA VAL A 70 -18.24 16.74 7.70
C VAL A 70 -18.73 15.95 8.92
N LEU A 71 -19.87 16.34 9.50
CA LEU A 71 -20.42 15.66 10.68
C LEU A 71 -21.37 14.50 10.34
N SER A 72 -21.94 14.49 9.13
CA SER A 72 -22.96 13.52 8.73
C SER A 72 -22.44 12.43 7.81
N LEU A 73 -21.89 12.80 6.65
CA LEU A 73 -21.50 11.86 5.60
C LEU A 73 -20.01 11.53 5.64
N LEU A 74 -19.17 12.50 6.00
CA LEU A 74 -17.73 12.37 5.85
C LEU A 74 -17.10 11.24 6.69
N PRO A 75 -17.57 10.88 7.91
CA PRO A 75 -17.07 9.71 8.61
C PRO A 75 -17.30 8.41 7.83
N ALA A 76 -18.43 8.27 7.14
CA ALA A 76 -18.67 7.11 6.28
C ALA A 76 -17.84 7.19 4.98
N ALA A 77 -17.80 8.36 4.34
CA ALA A 77 -17.09 8.55 3.08
C ALA A 77 -15.56 8.44 3.23
N SER A 78 -15.00 8.82 4.39
CA SER A 78 -13.56 8.76 4.67
C SER A 78 -13.01 7.34 4.66
N VAL A 79 -13.87 6.32 4.80
CA VAL A 79 -13.52 4.90 4.61
C VAL A 79 -12.92 4.67 3.23
N LEU A 80 -13.43 5.31 2.19
CA LEU A 80 -12.89 5.16 0.82
C LEU A 80 -11.49 5.75 0.69
N VAL A 81 -11.26 6.91 1.32
CA VAL A 81 -9.94 7.55 1.35
C VAL A 81 -8.96 6.66 2.12
N PHE A 82 -9.37 6.16 3.29
CA PHE A 82 -8.56 5.24 4.08
C PHE A 82 -8.27 3.95 3.33
N PHE A 83 -9.27 3.36 2.68
CA PHE A 83 -9.10 2.16 1.84
C PHE A 83 -8.09 2.38 0.71
N GLY A 84 -8.20 3.50 -0.04
CA GLY A 84 -7.24 3.84 -1.08
C GLY A 84 -5.81 4.02 -0.56
N ILE A 85 -5.66 4.62 0.62
CA ILE A 85 -4.37 4.74 1.32
C ILE A 85 -3.81 3.36 1.68
N MET A 86 -4.63 2.50 2.30
CA MET A 86 -4.24 1.15 2.69
C MET A 86 -3.86 0.29 1.50
N GLU A 87 -4.62 0.35 0.41
CA GLU A 87 -4.34 -0.40 -0.81
C GLU A 87 -2.97 -0.01 -1.40
N ALA A 88 -2.68 1.29 -1.48
CA ALA A 88 -1.38 1.78 -1.92
C ALA A 88 -0.24 1.30 -1.02
N GLN A 89 -0.44 1.31 0.30
CA GLN A 89 0.53 0.81 1.29
C GLN A 89 0.79 -0.70 1.13
N LEU A 90 -0.26 -1.51 1.00
CA LEU A 90 -0.14 -2.96 0.85
C LEU A 90 0.59 -3.34 -0.43
N ILE A 91 0.30 -2.66 -1.53
CA ILE A 91 0.99 -2.85 -2.81
C ILE A 91 2.47 -2.51 -2.68
N PHE A 92 2.79 -1.40 -2.02
CA PHE A 92 4.16 -0.98 -1.80
C PHE A 92 4.96 -1.96 -0.92
N ILE A 93 4.37 -2.42 0.19
CA ILE A 93 4.98 -3.41 1.08
C ILE A 93 5.26 -4.71 0.32
N ARG A 94 4.30 -5.16 -0.50
CA ARG A 94 4.48 -6.34 -1.35
C ARG A 94 5.62 -6.14 -2.33
N HIS A 95 5.70 -4.98 -2.98
CA HIS A 95 6.76 -4.65 -3.92
C HIS A 95 8.16 -4.65 -3.28
N ILE A 96 8.33 -3.98 -2.14
CA ILE A 96 9.61 -3.97 -1.44
C ILE A 96 9.99 -5.37 -1.00
N THR A 97 9.06 -6.13 -0.43
CA THR A 97 9.35 -7.49 0.07
C THR A 97 9.80 -8.40 -1.06
N THR A 98 9.16 -8.34 -2.24
CA THR A 98 9.60 -9.11 -3.42
C THR A 98 10.96 -8.64 -3.94
N ALA A 99 11.21 -7.32 -3.97
CA ALA A 99 12.50 -6.79 -4.41
C ALA A 99 13.66 -7.20 -3.49
N ILE A 100 13.44 -7.19 -2.16
CA ILE A 100 14.43 -7.65 -1.17
C ILE A 100 14.66 -9.15 -1.32
N HIS A 101 13.60 -9.96 -1.37
CA HIS A 101 13.72 -11.41 -1.52
C HIS A 101 14.50 -11.80 -2.79
N ASN A 102 14.20 -11.15 -3.92
CA ASN A 102 14.94 -11.37 -5.15
C ASN A 102 16.40 -10.91 -5.03
N ARG A 103 16.67 -9.76 -4.39
CA ARG A 103 18.05 -9.33 -4.16
C ARG A 103 18.82 -10.32 -3.28
N ASP A 104 18.23 -10.85 -2.22
CA ASP A 104 18.92 -11.78 -1.33
C ASP A 104 19.15 -13.14 -2.02
N HIS A 105 18.20 -13.59 -2.84
CA HIS A 105 18.33 -14.81 -3.62
C HIS A 105 19.39 -14.69 -4.72
N TRP A 106 19.34 -13.62 -5.53
CA TRP A 106 20.24 -13.45 -6.68
C TRP A 106 21.56 -12.76 -6.33
N GLY A 107 21.61 -11.96 -5.28
CA GLY A 107 22.86 -11.41 -4.74
C GLY A 107 23.80 -12.50 -4.24
N SER A 108 23.25 -13.65 -3.81
CA SER A 108 24.04 -14.84 -3.48
C SER A 108 24.67 -15.53 -4.69
N LEU A 109 24.10 -15.34 -5.89
CA LEU A 109 24.59 -15.97 -7.14
C LEU A 109 25.80 -15.24 -7.74
N TYR A 110 25.92 -13.93 -7.53
CA TYR A 110 27.05 -13.11 -8.01
C TYR A 110 28.23 -13.03 -7.04
N LEU A 111 28.13 -13.64 -5.85
CA LEU A 111 29.27 -13.78 -4.94
C LEU A 111 30.22 -14.87 -5.47
N ARG A 112 31.53 -14.58 -5.44
CA ARG A 112 32.58 -15.53 -5.80
C ARG A 112 32.46 -16.74 -4.87
N GLU A 113 32.70 -17.95 -5.38
CA GLU A 113 32.42 -19.22 -4.68
C GLU A 113 32.83 -19.34 -3.19
N PRO A 114 33.93 -18.74 -2.68
CA PRO A 114 34.22 -18.79 -1.24
C PRO A 114 33.29 -17.93 -0.37
N GLU A 115 32.56 -16.97 -0.95
CA GLU A 115 31.64 -16.05 -0.25
C GLU A 115 30.16 -16.41 -0.45
N LYS A 116 29.87 -17.46 -1.23
CA LYS A 116 28.51 -17.98 -1.40
C LYS A 116 28.03 -18.58 -0.08
N LYS A 117 27.45 -17.77 0.80
CA LYS A 117 26.53 -18.26 1.82
C LYS A 117 25.42 -18.99 1.07
N LYS A 118 25.41 -20.33 1.16
CA LYS A 118 24.34 -21.17 0.59
C LYS A 118 23.01 -20.52 0.96
N PRO A 119 22.11 -20.23 0.00
CA PRO A 119 20.79 -19.72 0.33
C PRO A 119 20.20 -20.73 1.32
N ALA A 120 19.93 -20.27 2.55
CA ALA A 120 19.38 -21.12 3.59
C ALA A 120 18.15 -21.81 2.98
N GLY A 121 18.18 -23.14 2.91
CA GLY A 121 17.09 -23.95 2.40
C GLY A 121 15.85 -23.70 3.24
N ASN A 122 15.12 -22.63 2.92
CA ASN A 122 13.99 -22.18 3.68
C ASN A 122 12.74 -22.69 2.97
N ASN A 123 12.35 -23.91 3.35
CA ASN A 123 10.96 -24.37 3.33
C ASN A 123 10.05 -23.52 4.25
N LYS A 124 10.51 -22.36 4.73
CA LYS A 124 9.69 -21.40 5.44
C LYS A 124 8.74 -20.78 4.42
N LYS A 125 7.47 -21.19 4.47
CA LYS A 125 6.34 -20.53 3.80
C LYS A 125 6.59 -19.03 3.79
N LYS A 126 6.47 -18.38 2.61
CA LYS A 126 6.56 -16.91 2.43
C LYS A 126 5.59 -16.21 3.40
N SER A 127 6.05 -15.98 4.62
CA SER A 127 5.32 -15.26 5.64
C SER A 127 5.23 -13.81 5.17
N ARG A 128 4.01 -13.32 4.99
CA ARG A 128 3.80 -11.91 4.65
C ARG A 128 4.32 -11.07 5.82
N PRO A 129 4.95 -9.91 5.57
CA PRO A 129 5.48 -9.09 6.65
C PRO A 129 4.37 -8.71 7.63
N TRP A 130 4.69 -8.61 8.92
CA TRP A 130 3.70 -8.30 9.98
C TRP A 130 2.94 -6.98 9.72
N THR A 131 3.57 -6.05 9.00
CA THR A 131 2.95 -4.80 8.52
C THR A 131 1.75 -5.03 7.58
N TYR A 132 1.70 -6.16 6.86
CA TYR A 132 0.57 -6.54 6.02
C TYR A 132 -0.68 -6.86 6.87
N TYR A 133 -0.51 -7.65 7.94
CA TYR A 133 -1.63 -8.06 8.79
C TYR A 133 -2.15 -6.90 9.64
N THR A 134 -1.25 -6.10 10.20
CA THR A 134 -1.61 -4.89 10.97
C THR A 134 -2.37 -3.89 10.12
N SER A 135 -1.96 -3.68 8.86
CA SER A 135 -2.68 -2.86 7.88
C SER A 135 -4.11 -3.36 7.64
N LEU A 136 -4.29 -4.67 7.45
CA LEU A 136 -5.61 -5.26 7.20
C LEU A 136 -6.53 -5.17 8.43
N VAL A 137 -5.98 -5.42 9.62
CA VAL A 137 -6.70 -5.26 10.89
C VAL A 137 -7.10 -3.79 11.10
N SER A 138 -6.20 -2.85 10.84
CA SER A 138 -6.48 -1.42 10.95
C SER A 138 -7.61 -0.99 10.01
N LEU A 139 -7.63 -1.50 8.78
CA LEU A 139 -8.74 -1.29 7.83
C LEU A 139 -10.06 -1.84 8.37
N ALA A 140 -10.08 -3.08 8.84
CA ALA A 140 -11.29 -3.70 9.39
C ALA A 140 -11.84 -2.92 10.59
N VAL A 141 -10.97 -2.54 11.54
CA VAL A 141 -11.37 -1.75 12.71
C VAL A 141 -11.91 -0.39 12.28
N TYR A 142 -11.23 0.30 11.35
CA TYR A 142 -11.70 1.60 10.85
C TYR A 142 -13.10 1.50 10.21
N THR A 143 -13.32 0.48 9.36
CA THR A 143 -14.62 0.25 8.72
C THR A 143 -15.73 -0.07 9.72
N LEU A 144 -15.44 -0.88 10.74
CA LEU A 144 -16.41 -1.23 11.78
C LEU A 144 -16.83 0.01 12.58
N VAL A 145 -15.88 0.84 12.99
CA VAL A 145 -16.18 2.08 13.72
C VAL A 145 -16.99 3.05 12.85
N ALA A 146 -16.68 3.17 11.56
CA ALA A 146 -17.46 3.98 10.64
C ALA A 146 -18.91 3.47 10.49
N ILE A 147 -19.10 2.16 10.36
CA ILE A 147 -20.45 1.55 10.32
C ILE A 147 -21.20 1.82 11.64
N CYS A 148 -20.54 1.64 12.80
CA CYS A 148 -21.13 1.98 14.09
C CYS A 148 -21.56 3.45 14.17
N SER A 149 -20.77 4.38 13.61
CA SER A 149 -21.13 5.80 13.59
C SER A 149 -22.43 6.07 12.82
N VAL A 150 -22.62 5.41 11.67
CA VAL A 150 -23.84 5.52 10.85
C VAL A 150 -25.03 4.92 11.59
N ILE A 151 -24.86 3.75 12.19
CA ILE A 151 -25.90 3.07 12.97
C ILE A 151 -26.35 3.94 14.16
N LEU A 152 -25.41 4.56 14.88
CA LEU A 152 -25.73 5.47 15.98
C LEU A 152 -26.49 6.70 15.51
N LEU A 153 -26.13 7.26 14.34
CA LEU A 153 -26.83 8.40 13.76
C LEU A 153 -28.28 8.08 13.38
N THR A 154 -28.53 6.85 12.89
CA THR A 154 -29.84 6.41 12.41
C THR A 154 -30.76 5.88 13.52
N ILE A 155 -30.24 5.07 14.44
CA ILE A 155 -31.06 4.33 15.42
C ILE A 155 -31.29 5.11 16.71
N SER A 156 -30.32 5.91 17.18
CA SER A 156 -30.47 6.59 18.47
C SER A 156 -31.70 7.52 18.45
N SER A 157 -32.45 7.51 19.54
CA SER A 157 -33.66 8.33 19.69
C SER A 157 -33.35 9.71 20.27
N SER A 158 -32.29 9.83 21.08
CA SER A 158 -31.92 11.09 21.74
C SER A 158 -30.87 11.88 20.95
N ILE A 159 -31.02 13.21 20.93
CA ILE A 159 -30.10 14.11 20.23
C ILE A 159 -28.71 14.10 20.91
N THR A 160 -28.68 13.97 22.23
CA THR A 160 -27.47 13.94 23.04
C THR A 160 -26.62 12.68 22.76
N GLU A 161 -27.24 11.50 22.71
CA GLU A 161 -26.52 10.27 22.37
C GLU A 161 -25.99 10.29 20.94
N LYS A 162 -26.71 10.89 19.98
CA LYS A 162 -26.20 11.08 18.61
C LYS A 162 -24.94 11.95 18.59
N LYS A 163 -24.96 13.08 19.30
CA LYS A 163 -23.83 14.01 19.37
C LYS A 163 -22.60 13.35 20.00
N PHE A 164 -22.77 12.77 21.20
CA PHE A 164 -21.68 12.12 21.92
C PHE A 164 -21.18 10.87 21.19
N GLY A 165 -22.08 10.02 20.70
CA GLY A 165 -21.74 8.81 19.96
C GLY A 165 -20.94 9.10 18.70
N ALA A 166 -21.36 10.09 17.90
CA ALA A 166 -20.62 10.51 16.71
C ALA A 166 -19.21 11.03 17.05
N ALA A 167 -19.07 11.87 18.09
CA ALA A 167 -17.78 12.38 18.53
C ALA A 167 -16.83 11.25 18.99
N ILE A 168 -17.35 10.28 19.75
CA ILE A 168 -16.58 9.10 20.18
C ILE A 168 -16.17 8.25 18.97
N CYS A 169 -17.06 8.01 18.01
CA CYS A 169 -16.69 7.26 16.81
C CYS A 169 -15.59 7.95 16.00
N VAL A 170 -15.72 9.27 15.77
CA VAL A 170 -14.73 10.04 14.99
C VAL A 170 -13.37 10.07 15.72
N THR A 171 -13.34 10.19 17.05
CA THR A 171 -12.09 10.08 17.83
C THR A 171 -11.43 8.71 17.68
N LEU A 172 -12.19 7.62 17.77
CA LEU A 172 -11.66 6.27 17.57
C LEU A 172 -11.10 6.09 16.15
N MET A 173 -11.80 6.61 15.14
CA MET A 173 -11.30 6.61 13.76
C MET A 173 -10.01 7.42 13.62
N PHE A 174 -9.90 8.56 14.29
CA PHE A 174 -8.68 9.37 14.33
C PHE A 174 -7.50 8.59 14.95
N LEU A 175 -7.72 7.89 16.07
CA LEU A 175 -6.69 7.07 16.70
C LEU A 175 -6.19 5.96 15.76
N VAL A 176 -7.10 5.29 15.04
CA VAL A 176 -6.74 4.26 14.05
C VAL A 176 -5.94 4.87 12.88
N ALA A 177 -6.35 6.05 12.38
CA ALA A 177 -5.62 6.75 11.33
C ALA A 177 -4.21 7.14 11.77
N CYS A 178 -4.05 7.66 12.99
CA CYS A 178 -2.75 7.99 13.57
C CYS A 178 -1.86 6.77 13.76
N PHE A 179 -2.42 5.66 14.27
CA PHE A 179 -1.71 4.40 14.41
C PHE A 179 -1.17 3.91 13.05
N ASN A 180 -1.98 3.99 11.99
CA ASN A 180 -1.55 3.63 10.65
C ASN A 180 -0.39 4.53 10.16
N THR A 181 -0.49 5.85 10.36
CA THR A 181 0.57 6.80 9.99
C THR A 181 1.89 6.48 10.70
N LEU A 182 1.84 6.14 12.00
CA LEU A 182 3.02 5.74 12.76
C LEU A 182 3.66 4.44 12.25
N ILE A 183 2.86 3.44 11.88
CA ILE A 183 3.35 2.19 11.29
C ILE A 183 4.11 2.49 9.99
N VAL A 184 3.53 3.30 9.11
CA VAL A 184 4.14 3.62 7.80
C VAL A 184 5.45 4.38 7.96
N ILE A 185 5.49 5.37 8.85
CA ILE A 185 6.72 6.13 9.15
C ILE A 185 7.81 5.19 9.69
N SER A 186 7.44 4.32 10.64
CA SER A 186 8.36 3.37 11.25
C SER A 186 8.91 2.36 10.24
N TYR A 187 8.04 1.81 9.39
CA TYR A 187 8.43 0.88 8.32
C TYR A 187 9.36 1.54 7.30
N THR A 188 9.07 2.78 6.93
CA THR A 188 9.89 3.51 5.96
C THR A 188 11.25 3.90 6.52
N ARG A 189 11.36 4.14 7.83
CA ARG A 189 12.65 4.42 8.50
C ARG A 189 13.51 3.17 8.63
N SER A 190 12.90 2.01 8.85
CA SER A 190 13.60 0.73 9.02
C SER A 190 14.20 0.20 7.71
N THR A 191 13.53 0.44 6.58
CA THR A 191 13.96 -0.04 5.26
C THR A 191 15.08 0.84 4.67
N LYS A 192 16.34 0.58 5.04
CA LYS A 192 17.56 1.29 4.54
C LYS A 192 17.93 1.02 3.07
N HIS A 193 16.98 0.85 2.16
CA HIS A 193 17.27 0.56 0.74
C HIS A 193 17.37 1.82 -0.13
N VAL A 194 18.40 2.63 0.13
CA VAL A 194 18.64 3.96 -0.50
C VAL A 194 18.49 3.96 -2.04
N ARG A 195 18.93 2.89 -2.73
CA ARG A 195 18.84 2.80 -4.21
C ARG A 195 17.43 2.49 -4.73
N LEU A 196 16.65 1.68 -4.01
CA LEU A 196 15.25 1.38 -4.38
C LEU A 196 14.36 2.59 -4.09
N ILE A 197 14.67 3.32 -3.01
CA ILE A 197 13.96 4.54 -2.57
C ILE A 197 14.16 5.70 -3.58
N ARG A 198 15.35 5.86 -4.16
CA ARG A 198 15.60 6.91 -5.17
C ARG A 198 14.79 6.72 -6.45
N ARG A 199 14.57 5.47 -6.89
CA ARG A 199 13.83 5.18 -8.13
C ARG A 199 12.32 5.42 -8.00
N ASN A 200 11.80 5.36 -6.77
CA ASN A 200 10.37 5.42 -6.44
C ASN A 200 10.03 6.62 -5.54
N ARG A 201 10.78 7.73 -5.67
CA ARG A 201 10.69 8.90 -4.77
C ARG A 201 9.27 9.47 -4.67
N ASP A 202 8.58 9.62 -5.79
CA ASP A 202 7.24 10.23 -5.84
C ASP A 202 6.19 9.35 -5.13
N ASP A 203 6.26 8.03 -5.34
CA ASP A 203 5.35 7.07 -4.72
C ASP A 203 5.62 6.93 -3.21
N MET A 204 6.89 6.99 -2.80
CA MET A 204 7.28 7.05 -1.39
C MET A 204 6.79 8.35 -0.73
N LEU A 205 6.84 9.47 -1.46
CA LEU A 205 6.34 10.75 -0.95
C LEU A 205 4.83 10.69 -0.76
N PHE A 206 4.09 10.13 -1.72
CA PHE A 206 2.66 9.86 -1.56
C PHE A 206 2.37 8.97 -0.34
N LEU A 207 3.07 7.86 -0.18
CA LEU A 207 2.89 6.95 0.96
C LEU A 207 3.19 7.59 2.32
N LYS A 208 4.06 8.59 2.38
CA LYS A 208 4.36 9.32 3.61
C LYS A 208 3.39 10.46 3.87
N VAL A 209 3.11 11.27 2.85
CA VAL A 209 2.36 12.53 2.98
C VAL A 209 0.87 12.26 3.07
N THR A 210 0.33 11.33 2.29
CA THR A 210 -1.12 11.07 2.24
C THR A 210 -1.70 10.59 3.58
N PRO A 211 -1.08 9.64 4.32
CA PRO A 211 -1.55 9.27 5.67
C PRO A 211 -1.47 10.43 6.67
N ILE A 212 -0.44 11.28 6.59
CA ILE A 212 -0.31 12.46 7.46
C ILE A 212 -1.44 13.46 7.18
N LEU A 213 -1.67 13.80 5.93
CA LEU A 213 -2.78 14.68 5.52
C LEU A 213 -4.13 14.10 5.97
N PHE A 214 -4.30 12.78 5.86
CA PHE A 214 -5.51 12.12 6.32
C PHE A 214 -5.68 12.19 7.84
N SER A 215 -4.61 11.99 8.61
CA SER A 215 -4.62 12.18 10.06
C SER A 215 -4.96 13.62 10.45
N ILE A 216 -4.46 14.63 9.73
CA ILE A 216 -4.80 16.05 9.96
C ILE A 216 -6.30 16.28 9.69
N CYS A 217 -6.83 15.76 8.59
CA CYS A 217 -8.26 15.82 8.29
C CYS A 217 -9.09 15.18 9.41
N MET A 218 -8.72 13.96 9.85
CA MET A 218 -9.41 13.26 10.94
C MET A 218 -9.35 14.02 12.26
N ALA A 219 -8.22 14.68 12.57
CA ALA A 219 -8.11 15.57 13.73
C ALA A 219 -9.07 16.76 13.61
N GLY A 220 -9.17 17.38 12.43
CA GLY A 220 -10.13 18.45 12.16
C GLY A 220 -11.58 18.03 12.38
N MET A 221 -11.96 16.86 11.84
CA MET A 221 -13.30 16.30 12.06
C MET A 221 -13.56 16.01 13.53
N THR A 222 -12.56 15.52 14.25
CA THR A 222 -12.65 15.25 15.69
C THR A 222 -12.92 16.55 16.46
N VAL A 223 -12.14 17.60 16.19
CA VAL A 223 -12.32 18.91 16.81
C VAL A 223 -13.71 19.46 16.51
N LEU A 224 -14.14 19.45 15.25
CA LEU A 224 -15.48 19.89 14.84
C LEU A 224 -16.60 19.09 15.54
N SER A 225 -16.44 17.78 15.67
CA SER A 225 -17.44 16.92 16.31
C SER A 225 -17.57 17.21 17.81
N TRP A 226 -16.46 17.46 18.51
CA TRP A 226 -16.50 17.86 19.92
C TRP A 226 -17.04 19.27 20.11
N ILE A 227 -16.68 20.23 19.25
CA ILE A 227 -17.28 21.57 19.28
C ILE A 227 -18.78 21.46 19.12
N TYR A 228 -19.27 20.64 18.18
CA TYR A 228 -20.70 20.41 17.97
C TYR A 228 -21.39 19.70 19.16
N CYS A 229 -20.64 18.87 19.88
CA CYS A 229 -21.13 18.16 21.06
C CYS A 229 -21.33 19.10 22.25
N PHE A 230 -20.39 20.02 22.50
CA PHE A 230 -20.38 20.89 23.67
C PHE A 230 -21.02 22.26 23.45
N ASN A 231 -20.99 22.79 22.23
CA ASN A 231 -21.59 24.09 21.91
C ASN A 231 -22.96 23.90 21.25
N ASP A 232 -23.90 24.74 21.64
CA ASP A 232 -25.14 24.84 20.88
C ASP A 232 -24.84 25.42 19.49
N PRO A 233 -25.35 24.79 18.42
CA PRO A 233 -25.02 25.17 17.05
C PRO A 233 -25.45 26.60 16.70
N MET A 234 -26.36 27.19 17.48
CA MET A 234 -26.80 28.58 17.34
C MET A 234 -25.81 29.62 17.87
N THR A 235 -24.82 29.21 18.67
CA THR A 235 -23.84 30.14 19.28
C THR A 235 -22.64 30.41 18.39
N THR A 236 -22.31 29.47 17.50
CA THR A 236 -21.19 29.60 16.56
C THR A 236 -21.64 30.29 15.27
N SER A 237 -20.96 31.36 14.87
CA SER A 237 -21.26 32.00 13.59
C SER A 237 -21.03 31.04 12.42
N ILE A 238 -21.97 31.00 11.47
CA ILE A 238 -21.92 30.11 10.28
C ILE A 238 -20.65 30.37 9.46
N THR A 239 -20.23 31.63 9.34
CA THR A 239 -19.00 32.02 8.63
C THR A 239 -17.75 31.41 9.26
N LEU A 240 -17.63 31.46 10.59
CA LEU A 240 -16.50 30.85 11.30
C LEU A 240 -16.51 29.32 11.13
N TRP A 241 -17.69 28.71 11.19
CA TRP A 241 -17.85 27.27 10.96
C TRP A 241 -17.37 26.86 9.57
N ILE A 242 -17.77 27.58 8.52
CA ILE A 242 -17.35 27.33 7.13
C ILE A 242 -15.84 27.44 6.98
N VAL A 243 -15.22 28.48 7.57
CA VAL A 243 -13.77 28.69 7.50
C VAL A 243 -13.02 27.55 8.20
N LEU A 244 -13.50 27.12 9.37
CA LEU A 244 -12.89 26.03 10.13
C LEU A 244 -13.02 24.70 9.39
N GLU A 245 -14.19 24.42 8.81
CA GLU A 245 -14.45 23.23 7.99
C GLU A 245 -13.59 23.22 6.72
N SER A 246 -13.51 24.35 6.02
CA SER A 246 -12.65 24.54 4.84
C SER A 246 -11.19 24.24 5.14
N PHE A 247 -10.66 24.85 6.20
CA PHE A 247 -9.22 24.87 6.44
C PHE A 247 -8.72 23.56 7.06
N ILE A 248 -9.44 23.01 8.03
CA ILE A 248 -8.94 21.87 8.81
C ILE A 248 -9.37 20.53 8.19
N VAL A 249 -10.45 20.50 7.41
CA VAL A 249 -10.99 19.25 6.84
C VAL A 249 -10.89 19.22 5.32
N TYR A 250 -11.47 20.19 4.62
CA TYR A 250 -11.52 20.13 3.16
C TYR A 250 -10.17 20.39 2.49
N LEU A 251 -9.35 21.30 3.00
CA LEU A 251 -8.04 21.61 2.42
C LEU A 251 -7.08 20.40 2.45
N PRO A 252 -6.91 19.67 3.57
CA PRO A 252 -6.14 18.42 3.56
C PRO A 252 -6.71 17.35 2.60
N LEU A 253 -8.04 17.23 2.49
CA LEU A 253 -8.67 16.29 1.55
C LEU A 253 -8.37 16.66 0.10
N ILE A 254 -8.49 17.94 -0.26
CA ILE A 254 -8.15 18.45 -1.59
C ILE A 254 -6.67 18.21 -1.87
N ALA A 255 -5.78 18.44 -0.90
CA ALA A 255 -4.35 18.14 -1.04
C ALA A 255 -4.10 16.64 -1.32
N ILE A 256 -4.84 15.73 -0.67
CA ILE A 256 -4.80 14.29 -0.97
C ILE A 256 -5.23 14.02 -2.42
N LEU A 257 -6.32 14.62 -2.89
CA LEU A 257 -6.81 14.43 -4.27
C LEU A 257 -5.80 14.96 -5.30
N ILE A 258 -5.17 16.11 -5.03
CA ILE A 258 -4.09 16.67 -5.86
C ILE A 258 -2.90 15.69 -5.90
N MET A 259 -2.48 15.15 -4.76
CA MET A 259 -1.41 14.14 -4.68
C MET A 259 -1.74 12.85 -5.46
N CYS A 260 -3.01 12.43 -5.44
CA CYS A 260 -3.50 11.31 -6.26
C CYS A 260 -3.40 11.60 -7.77
N ILE A 261 -3.53 12.86 -8.20
CA ILE A 261 -3.31 13.26 -9.60
C ILE A 261 -1.82 13.23 -9.96
N TYR A 262 -0.93 13.66 -9.07
CA TYR A 262 0.51 13.66 -9.37
C TYR A 262 1.12 12.25 -9.38
N THR A 263 0.55 11.28 -8.67
CA THR A 263 1.04 9.90 -8.64
C THR A 263 0.71 9.11 -9.92
N GLY A 264 1.60 9.21 -10.91
CA GLY A 264 1.46 8.55 -12.21
C GLY A 264 2.03 7.12 -12.31
N LYS A 265 2.78 6.63 -11.31
CA LYS A 265 3.69 5.48 -11.50
C LYS A 265 3.34 4.18 -10.75
N ILE A 266 2.41 4.20 -9.80
CA ILE A 266 2.15 3.04 -8.92
C ILE A 266 1.80 1.77 -9.73
N LYS A 267 1.05 1.88 -10.84
CA LYS A 267 0.70 0.74 -11.71
C LYS A 267 1.88 0.17 -12.53
N LYS A 268 2.88 0.98 -12.87
CA LYS A 268 4.07 0.51 -13.61
C LYS A 268 4.92 -0.42 -12.74
N MET A 269 4.97 -0.21 -11.43
CA MET A 269 5.65 -1.12 -10.48
C MET A 269 4.94 -2.47 -10.37
N GLY A 270 3.60 -2.46 -10.32
CA GLY A 270 2.75 -3.65 -10.39
C GLY A 270 3.05 -4.54 -11.59
N ARG A 271 3.16 -3.92 -12.78
CA ARG A 271 3.33 -4.64 -14.05
C ARG A 271 4.78 -5.00 -14.36
N GLN A 272 5.75 -4.10 -14.17
CA GLN A 272 7.16 -4.38 -14.52
C GLN A 272 7.72 -5.58 -13.75
N TYR A 273 7.39 -5.71 -12.47
CA TYR A 273 7.90 -6.81 -11.66
C TYR A 273 7.04 -8.06 -11.72
N ARG A 274 5.74 -7.98 -12.00
CA ARG A 274 4.91 -9.17 -12.29
C ARG A 274 5.37 -9.84 -13.59
N ILE A 275 5.65 -9.04 -14.62
CA ILE A 275 6.19 -9.55 -15.90
C ILE A 275 7.61 -10.10 -15.69
N GLU A 276 8.48 -9.43 -14.92
CA GLU A 276 9.80 -10.00 -14.58
C GLU A 276 9.71 -11.27 -13.73
N THR A 277 8.78 -11.39 -12.78
CA THR A 277 8.62 -12.62 -11.98
C THR A 277 8.03 -13.75 -12.80
N ASP A 278 7.05 -13.47 -13.66
CA ASP A 278 6.38 -14.48 -14.48
C ASP A 278 7.30 -14.94 -15.64
N GLN A 279 8.08 -14.03 -16.24
CA GLN A 279 9.10 -14.38 -17.24
C GLN A 279 10.30 -15.11 -16.61
N ARG A 280 10.72 -14.78 -15.38
CA ARG A 280 11.82 -15.48 -14.71
C ARG A 280 11.40 -16.85 -14.16
N SER A 281 10.17 -17.04 -13.67
CA SER A 281 9.69 -18.39 -13.32
C SER A 281 9.61 -19.30 -14.53
N PHE A 282 9.31 -18.74 -15.70
CA PHE A 282 9.31 -19.48 -16.97
C PHE A 282 10.74 -19.87 -17.39
N ASN A 283 11.72 -18.97 -17.27
CA ASN A 283 13.13 -19.28 -17.57
C ASN A 283 13.81 -20.20 -16.53
N ASP A 284 13.44 -20.12 -15.25
CA ASP A 284 13.98 -20.99 -14.20
C ASP A 284 13.54 -22.45 -14.42
N GLN A 285 12.33 -22.70 -14.93
CA GLN A 285 11.89 -24.04 -15.31
C GLN A 285 12.73 -24.66 -16.43
N TYR A 286 13.20 -23.85 -17.38
CA TYR A 286 14.11 -24.33 -18.43
C TYR A 286 15.54 -24.50 -17.92
N SER A 287 16.03 -23.59 -17.06
CA SER A 287 17.41 -23.63 -16.54
C SER A 287 17.67 -24.80 -15.60
N TYR A 288 16.74 -25.16 -14.71
CA TYR A 288 16.94 -26.33 -13.83
C TYR A 288 16.86 -27.66 -14.59
N LYS A 289 16.06 -27.73 -15.66
CA LYS A 289 15.97 -28.92 -16.51
C LYS A 289 17.25 -29.10 -17.33
N THR A 290 17.74 -28.04 -17.96
CA THR A 290 19.01 -28.08 -18.71
C THR A 290 20.23 -28.33 -17.82
N VAL A 291 20.30 -27.76 -16.62
CA VAL A 291 21.43 -28.01 -15.70
C VAL A 291 21.43 -29.44 -15.17
N ASN A 292 20.27 -30.02 -14.83
CA ASN A 292 20.18 -31.43 -14.44
C ASN A 292 20.49 -32.38 -15.60
N ASP A 293 20.06 -32.02 -16.81
CA ASP A 293 20.36 -32.81 -18.02
C ASP A 293 21.87 -32.77 -18.33
N ILE A 294 22.51 -31.59 -18.23
CA ILE A 294 23.97 -31.44 -18.42
C ILE A 294 24.75 -32.17 -17.33
N GLU A 295 24.34 -32.09 -16.06
CA GLU A 295 25.02 -32.79 -14.96
C GLU A 295 24.89 -34.32 -15.09
N SER A 296 23.74 -34.80 -15.60
CA SER A 296 23.52 -36.23 -15.89
C SER A 296 24.35 -36.74 -17.08
N VAL A 297 24.53 -35.91 -18.11
CA VAL A 297 25.36 -36.21 -19.29
C VAL A 297 26.84 -36.18 -18.93
N THR A 298 27.27 -35.21 -18.11
CA THR A 298 28.67 -35.07 -17.66
C THR A 298 29.07 -36.22 -16.74
N LYS A 299 28.15 -36.70 -15.87
CA LYS A 299 28.37 -37.91 -15.06
C LYS A 299 28.46 -39.18 -15.90
N LYS A 300 27.65 -39.31 -16.96
CA LYS A 300 27.74 -40.45 -17.89
C LYS A 300 29.07 -40.47 -18.66
N ILE A 301 29.54 -39.32 -19.15
CA ILE A 301 30.82 -39.21 -19.87
C ILE A 301 32.01 -39.51 -18.94
N SER A 302 32.00 -38.99 -17.71
CA SER A 302 33.03 -39.28 -16.70
C SER A 302 33.08 -40.76 -16.29
N GLN A 303 31.93 -41.43 -16.24
CA GLN A 303 31.83 -42.85 -15.89
C GLN A 303 32.21 -43.77 -17.07
N GLU A 304 32.01 -43.29 -18.31
CA GLU A 304 32.44 -43.98 -19.54
C GLU A 304 33.95 -43.81 -19.80
N GLU A 305 34.54 -42.68 -19.44
CA GLU A 305 36.00 -42.47 -19.44
C GLU A 305 36.70 -43.28 -18.34
N SER A 306 36.13 -43.41 -17.14
CA SER A 306 36.70 -44.26 -16.09
C SER A 306 36.68 -45.74 -16.45
N ASN A 307 35.71 -46.19 -17.24
CA ASN A 307 35.60 -47.58 -17.68
C ASN A 307 36.52 -47.91 -18.87
N LYS A 308 37.02 -46.92 -19.62
CA LYS A 308 38.01 -47.11 -20.70
C LYS A 308 39.46 -47.12 -20.22
N LEU A 309 39.72 -46.73 -18.97
CA LEU A 309 41.07 -46.74 -18.35
C LEU A 309 41.44 -48.08 -17.69
N ALA A 310 40.59 -49.10 -17.76
CA ALA A 310 40.83 -50.43 -17.20
C ALA A 310 41.29 -51.48 -18.23
N CYS A 311 42.05 -51.08 -19.25
CA CYS A 311 42.80 -52.02 -20.09
C CYS A 311 44.26 -52.08 -19.62
N PRO A 312 44.85 -53.27 -19.42
CA PRO A 312 46.27 -53.36 -19.11
C PRO A 312 47.10 -52.85 -20.30
N PRO A 313 48.25 -52.19 -20.05
CA PRO A 313 49.06 -51.59 -21.11
C PRO A 313 49.69 -52.66 -22.02
N PRO A 314 49.98 -52.32 -23.30
CA PRO A 314 50.61 -53.23 -24.24
C PRO A 314 52.03 -53.65 -23.81
N PRO A 315 52.54 -54.82 -24.27
CA PRO A 315 53.69 -55.52 -23.69
C PRO A 315 55.06 -54.83 -23.84
N ALA A 316 55.13 -53.62 -24.39
CA ALA A 316 56.37 -52.91 -24.69
C ALA A 316 56.99 -52.17 -23.48
N TYR A 317 56.34 -52.21 -22.30
CA TYR A 317 56.78 -51.49 -21.10
C TYR A 317 56.85 -52.38 -19.84
N GLN A 318 57.22 -53.65 -19.98
CA GLN A 318 57.70 -54.42 -18.82
C GLN A 318 59.22 -54.27 -18.70
N PRO A 319 59.77 -53.84 -17.55
CA PRO A 319 61.21 -53.75 -17.38
C PRO A 319 61.83 -55.15 -17.44
N ALA A 320 62.82 -55.31 -18.31
CA ALA A 320 63.62 -56.52 -18.44
C ALA A 320 64.29 -56.85 -17.09
N SER A 321 64.15 -58.09 -16.65
CA SER A 321 64.96 -58.66 -15.58
C SER A 321 66.44 -58.54 -15.96
N LYS A 322 67.23 -57.86 -15.13
CA LYS A 322 68.69 -57.97 -15.16
C LYS A 322 69.19 -58.33 -13.77
N THR A 323 69.31 -59.64 -13.60
CA THR A 323 70.45 -60.27 -12.93
C THR A 323 71.75 -59.50 -13.22
N SER A 324 72.48 -59.15 -12.16
CA SER A 324 73.82 -58.59 -12.23
C SER A 324 74.87 -59.69 -12.41
N PRO A 325 75.82 -59.52 -13.35
CA PRO A 325 77.19 -59.98 -13.15
C PRO A 325 78.17 -58.84 -13.54
N LEU A 326 79.41 -58.64 -13.08
CA LEU A 326 80.53 -59.40 -12.51
C LEU A 326 81.42 -58.36 -11.75
N ALA A 327 81.95 -58.64 -10.54
CA ALA A 327 83.29 -59.15 -10.21
C ALA A 327 84.51 -58.16 -10.21
N SER A 328 85.22 -58.18 -9.06
CA SER A 328 86.68 -58.00 -8.79
C SER A 328 87.41 -56.67 -9.09
N TYR A 329 87.97 -56.02 -8.06
CA TYR A 329 89.41 -56.02 -7.66
C TYR A 329 89.73 -54.86 -6.70
N ALA A 330 90.20 -55.20 -5.48
CA ALA A 330 91.33 -54.58 -4.76
C ALA A 330 91.65 -55.48 -3.55
#